data_AF-A0A1S9RMN9-F1
#
_entry.id   AF-A0A1S9RMN9-F1
#
_cell.length_a   1.000
_cell.length_b   1.000
_cell.length_c   1.000
_cell.angle_alpha   90.00
_cell.angle_beta   90.00
_cell.angle_gamma   90.00
#
_symmetry.space_group_name_H-M   'P 1'
#
loop_
_entity.id
_entity.type
_entity.pdbx_description
1 polymer ?
#
loop_
_entity_poly.entity_id
_entity_poly.type
_entity_poly.pdbx_seq_one_letter_code
_entity_poly.pdbx_strand_id
1 'polypeptide(L)'
;MELLHLPNELLKHVVGYTLPEGFESLALTCKRFHALCTTFLTYHNRLRWHFQKFHYYKAKEVVKSRVAILQIPDAISSAFNLVARIAVEPVVARYIQEADCVKDSEISTGKPRHFVTDGSHDEAIMRLLAGSADLKQADLDWREYWAVIQEDLNDGRFSQHAAAFALTLLPNVKFLGLS
;
A
#
# COMPACT_ATOMS: atom_id res chain seq x y z
N MET A 1 20.67 -16.15 -25.95
CA MET A 1 20.28 -15.81 -24.56
C MET A 1 20.01 -17.10 -23.80
N GLU A 2 20.96 -17.55 -22.98
CA GLU A 2 20.80 -18.78 -22.17
C GLU A 2 19.60 -18.72 -21.22
N LEU A 3 19.22 -17.51 -20.81
CA LEU A 3 18.05 -17.26 -19.97
C LEU A 3 16.73 -17.76 -20.61
N LEU A 4 16.64 -17.78 -21.95
CA LEU A 4 15.47 -18.32 -22.68
C LEU A 4 15.47 -19.85 -22.77
N HIS A 5 16.46 -20.54 -22.23
CA HIS A 5 16.46 -22.00 -22.10
C HIS A 5 15.92 -22.47 -20.75
N LEU A 6 15.68 -21.55 -19.81
CA LEU A 6 15.06 -21.87 -18.54
C LEU A 6 13.60 -22.32 -18.72
N PRO A 7 13.10 -23.20 -17.83
CA PRO A 7 11.68 -23.53 -17.74
C PRO A 7 10.80 -22.31 -17.44
N ASN A 8 9.52 -22.37 -17.82
CA ASN A 8 8.60 -21.25 -17.64
C ASN A 8 8.40 -20.89 -16.15
N GLU A 9 8.54 -21.85 -15.25
CA GLU A 9 8.44 -21.69 -13.81
C GLU A 9 9.51 -20.72 -13.29
N LEU A 10 10.77 -20.93 -13.70
CA LEU A 10 11.88 -20.05 -13.33
C LEU A 10 11.72 -18.67 -13.96
N LEU A 11 11.25 -18.59 -15.20
CA LEU A 11 10.99 -17.32 -15.87
C LEU A 11 9.87 -16.53 -15.19
N LYS A 12 8.84 -17.18 -14.64
CA LYS A 12 7.79 -16.52 -13.84
C LYS A 12 8.36 -15.92 -12.56
N HIS A 13 9.30 -16.60 -11.89
CA HIS A 13 10.00 -16.01 -10.74
C HIS A 13 10.79 -14.76 -11.13
N VAL A 14 11.52 -14.81 -12.26
CA VAL A 14 12.24 -13.63 -12.79
C VAL A 14 11.26 -12.47 -13.04
N VAL A 15 10.13 -12.72 -13.70
CA VAL A 15 9.10 -11.70 -13.91
C VAL A 15 8.63 -11.13 -12.57
N GLY A 16 8.35 -11.98 -11.58
CA GLY A 16 7.98 -11.56 -10.23
C GLY A 16 8.98 -10.60 -9.58
N TYR A 17 10.29 -10.85 -9.73
CA TYR A 17 11.34 -9.95 -9.22
C TYR A 17 11.45 -8.62 -9.98
N THR A 18 10.92 -8.54 -11.19
CA THR A 18 10.90 -7.30 -11.99
C THR A 18 9.66 -6.45 -11.75
N LEU A 19 8.68 -6.91 -10.97
CA LEU A 19 7.50 -6.13 -10.63
C LEU A 19 7.83 -5.07 -9.57
N PRO A 20 7.18 -3.89 -9.61
CA PRO A 20 6.33 -3.37 -10.67
C PRO A 20 7.06 -2.57 -11.77
N GLU A 21 8.32 -2.18 -11.57
CA GLU A 21 8.99 -1.20 -12.46
C GLU A 21 9.58 -1.78 -13.75
N GLY A 22 10.09 -3.02 -13.72
CA GLY A 22 10.90 -3.59 -14.81
C GLY A 22 10.17 -4.55 -15.74
N PHE A 23 9.00 -5.06 -15.33
CA PHE A 23 8.34 -6.16 -16.04
C PHE A 23 7.81 -5.77 -17.43
N GLU A 24 7.48 -4.50 -17.67
CA GLU A 24 7.08 -3.99 -18.99
C GLU A 24 8.26 -3.99 -19.95
N SER A 25 9.41 -3.48 -19.53
CA SER A 25 10.64 -3.56 -20.32
C SER A 25 11.03 -5.01 -20.60
N LEU A 26 10.87 -5.90 -19.62
CA LEU A 26 11.11 -7.34 -19.80
C LEU A 26 10.15 -7.95 -20.84
N ALA A 27 8.86 -7.57 -20.81
CA ALA A 27 7.86 -8.03 -21.77
C ALA A 27 8.21 -7.65 -23.23
N LEU A 28 8.86 -6.50 -23.42
CA LEU A 28 9.27 -6.02 -24.74
C LEU A 28 10.50 -6.75 -25.31
N THR A 29 11.24 -7.52 -24.51
CA THR A 29 12.46 -8.19 -24.97
C THR A 29 12.20 -9.34 -25.95
N CYS A 30 11.19 -10.17 -25.72
CA CYS A 30 10.84 -11.28 -26.60
C CYS A 30 9.41 -11.80 -26.39
N LYS A 31 8.91 -12.58 -27.38
CA LYS A 31 7.55 -13.16 -27.35
C LYS A 31 7.29 -14.04 -26.12
N ARG A 32 8.30 -14.75 -25.62
CA ARG A 32 8.16 -15.64 -24.45
C ARG A 32 7.92 -14.84 -23.17
N PHE A 33 8.71 -13.79 -22.93
CA PHE A 33 8.48 -12.89 -21.80
C PHE A 33 7.19 -12.11 -21.94
N HIS A 34 6.85 -11.65 -23.15
CA HIS A 34 5.57 -11.01 -23.42
C HIS A 34 4.40 -11.89 -22.94
N ALA A 35 4.37 -13.17 -23.32
CA ALA A 35 3.32 -14.11 -22.91
C ALA A 35 3.27 -14.32 -21.38
N LEU A 36 4.42 -14.40 -20.72
CA LEU A 36 4.48 -14.55 -19.26
C LEU A 36 4.00 -13.28 -18.53
N CYS A 37 4.46 -12.10 -18.96
CA CYS A 37 4.08 -10.81 -18.39
C CYS A 37 2.61 -10.45 -18.64
N THR A 38 1.99 -10.97 -19.70
CA THR A 38 0.59 -10.65 -20.06
C THR A 38 -0.38 -10.94 -18.91
N THR A 39 -0.13 -12.00 -18.14
CA THR A 39 -0.97 -12.34 -16.96
C THR A 39 -0.91 -11.30 -15.85
N PHE A 40 0.19 -10.55 -15.75
CA PHE A 40 0.41 -9.50 -14.74
C PHE A 40 -0.05 -8.12 -15.25
N LEU A 41 0.06 -7.84 -16.55
CA LEU A 41 -0.21 -6.52 -17.14
C LEU A 41 -1.56 -5.95 -16.71
N THR A 42 -2.66 -6.70 -16.83
CA THR A 42 -4.00 -6.18 -16.51
C THR A 42 -4.11 -5.74 -15.05
N TYR A 43 -3.60 -6.55 -14.13
CA TYR A 43 -3.66 -6.26 -12.70
C TYR A 43 -2.78 -5.07 -12.34
N HIS A 44 -1.53 -5.07 -12.80
CA HIS A 44 -0.55 -4.02 -12.51
C HIS A 44 -0.90 -2.68 -13.18
N ASN A 45 -1.53 -2.70 -14.36
CA ASN A 45 -2.07 -1.49 -14.99
C ASN A 45 -3.23 -0.90 -14.19
N ARG A 46 -4.12 -1.75 -13.65
CA ARG A 46 -5.20 -1.29 -12.76
C ARG A 46 -4.64 -0.64 -11.50
N LEU A 47 -3.64 -1.25 -10.87
CA LEU A 47 -2.97 -0.67 -9.70
C LEU A 47 -2.30 0.66 -10.05
N ARG A 48 -1.52 0.70 -11.13
CA ARG A 48 -0.87 1.94 -11.58
C ARG A 48 -1.88 3.04 -11.84
N TRP A 49 -2.93 2.75 -12.62
CA TRP A 49 -3.97 3.73 -12.94
C TRP A 49 -4.62 4.31 -11.68
N HIS A 50 -4.86 3.47 -10.66
CA HIS A 50 -5.50 3.91 -9.43
C HIS A 50 -4.56 4.68 -8.50
N PHE A 51 -3.34 4.18 -8.32
CA PHE A 51 -2.45 4.65 -7.26
C PHE A 51 -1.41 5.68 -7.73
N GLN A 52 -1.17 5.83 -9.03
CA GLN A 52 -0.17 6.78 -9.53
C GLN A 52 -0.40 8.20 -9.01
N LYS A 53 -1.66 8.65 -8.97
CA LYS A 53 -2.11 9.90 -8.38
C LYS A 53 -3.02 9.63 -7.20
N PHE A 54 -2.42 9.35 -6.06
CA PHE A 54 -3.12 9.00 -4.84
C PHE A 54 -3.68 10.23 -4.13
N HIS A 55 -4.93 10.11 -3.67
CA HIS A 55 -5.58 11.02 -2.73
C HIS A 55 -6.55 10.24 -1.85
N TYR A 56 -6.84 10.76 -0.66
CA TYR A 56 -7.85 10.15 0.22
C TYR A 56 -9.27 10.37 -0.32
N TYR A 57 -10.06 9.30 -0.31
CA TYR A 57 -11.45 9.33 -0.76
C TYR A 57 -12.40 9.58 0.41
N LYS A 58 -13.47 10.35 0.17
CA LYS A 58 -14.53 10.56 1.16
C LYS A 58 -15.35 9.27 1.34
N ALA A 59 -14.97 8.46 2.32
CA ALA A 59 -15.80 7.38 2.82
C ALA A 59 -16.69 7.89 3.98
N LYS A 60 -17.92 7.37 4.09
CA LYS A 60 -18.82 7.68 5.21
C LYS A 60 -18.26 7.19 6.57
N GLU A 61 -17.32 6.24 6.55
CA GLU A 61 -16.67 5.63 7.72
C GLU A 61 -15.18 5.43 7.42
N VAL A 62 -14.33 5.41 8.45
CA VAL A 62 -12.88 5.12 8.31
C VAL A 62 -12.66 3.67 7.83
N VAL A 63 -13.64 2.78 7.99
CA VAL A 63 -13.62 1.42 7.43
C VAL A 63 -15.03 1.02 7.00
N LYS A 64 -15.25 0.78 5.70
CA LYS A 64 -16.48 0.15 5.21
C LYS A 64 -16.14 -1.19 4.56
N SER A 65 -16.17 -2.29 5.33
CA SER A 65 -16.02 -3.69 4.86
C SER A 65 -14.68 -4.07 4.18
N ARG A 66 -14.16 -5.25 4.54
CA ARG A 66 -13.06 -6.02 3.91
C ARG A 66 -13.14 -6.03 2.37
N VAL A 67 -14.36 -6.11 1.87
CA VAL A 67 -14.66 -6.19 0.45
C VAL A 67 -14.38 -4.85 -0.23
N ALA A 68 -14.69 -3.71 0.40
CA ALA A 68 -14.51 -2.43 -0.26
C ALA A 68 -13.03 -2.03 -0.36
N ILE A 69 -12.19 -2.23 0.67
CA ILE A 69 -10.76 -1.85 0.59
C ILE A 69 -10.01 -2.69 -0.46
N LEU A 70 -10.37 -3.96 -0.63
CA LEU A 70 -9.74 -4.86 -1.60
C LEU A 70 -10.36 -4.79 -3.00
N GLN A 71 -11.66 -4.49 -3.12
CA GLN A 71 -12.34 -4.44 -4.43
C GLN A 71 -12.47 -3.03 -5.01
N ILE A 72 -12.52 -2.02 -4.13
CA ILE A 72 -12.78 -0.62 -4.45
C ILE A 72 -11.59 0.20 -3.93
N PRO A 73 -10.65 0.51 -4.81
CA PRO A 73 -9.52 1.34 -4.45
C PRO A 73 -9.93 2.75 -3.91
N ASP A 74 -11.18 3.18 -4.13
CA ASP A 74 -11.81 4.39 -3.54
C ASP A 74 -12.18 4.27 -2.04
N ALA A 75 -11.80 3.19 -1.35
CA ALA A 75 -12.09 2.99 0.06
C ALA A 75 -10.96 3.46 1.01
N ILE A 76 -9.85 3.99 0.48
CA ILE A 76 -8.74 4.49 1.28
C ILE A 76 -9.06 5.92 1.74
N SER A 77 -9.52 6.03 2.97
CA SER A 77 -10.05 7.27 3.54
C SER A 77 -9.16 7.90 4.61
N SER A 78 -8.10 7.20 5.02
CA SER A 78 -7.14 7.66 6.03
C SER A 78 -5.75 7.08 5.78
N ALA A 79 -4.71 7.66 6.38
CA ALA A 79 -3.37 7.07 6.39
C ALA A 79 -3.35 5.66 6.96
N PHE A 80 -4.15 5.38 8.00
CA PHE A 80 -4.29 4.01 8.52
C PHE A 80 -4.79 3.03 7.44
N ASN A 81 -5.78 3.41 6.63
CA ASN A 81 -6.24 2.55 5.53
C ASN A 81 -5.15 2.35 4.47
N LEU A 82 -4.34 3.38 4.21
CA LEU A 82 -3.23 3.28 3.26
C LEU A 82 -2.16 2.30 3.78
N VAL A 83 -1.78 2.40 5.05
CA VAL A 83 -0.86 1.46 5.71
C VAL A 83 -1.42 0.05 5.66
N ALA A 84 -2.70 -0.14 6.00
CA ALA A 84 -3.36 -1.44 5.95
C ALA A 84 -3.37 -2.05 4.53
N ARG A 85 -3.56 -1.21 3.51
CA ARG A 85 -3.53 -1.61 2.09
C ARG A 85 -2.12 -2.05 1.68
N ILE A 86 -1.10 -1.28 2.04
CA ILE A 86 0.31 -1.58 1.74
C ILE A 86 0.78 -2.83 2.50
N ALA A 87 0.34 -3.02 3.75
CA ALA A 87 0.67 -4.19 4.56
C ALA A 87 0.19 -5.50 3.90
N VAL A 88 -0.97 -5.49 3.24
CA VAL A 88 -1.50 -6.65 2.51
C VAL A 88 -0.94 -6.76 1.10
N GLU A 89 -0.66 -5.63 0.45
CA GLU A 89 -0.15 -5.62 -0.93
C GLU A 89 0.94 -4.55 -1.12
N PRO A 90 2.20 -4.87 -0.75
CA PRO A 90 3.29 -3.89 -0.70
C PRO A 90 3.59 -3.20 -2.04
N VAL A 91 3.25 -3.87 -3.16
CA VAL A 91 3.46 -3.32 -4.50
C VAL A 91 2.69 -2.02 -4.74
N VAL A 92 1.58 -1.79 -4.03
CA VAL A 92 0.79 -0.56 -4.12
C VAL A 92 1.64 0.67 -3.84
N ALA A 93 2.51 0.61 -2.83
CA ALA A 93 3.30 1.75 -2.40
C ALA A 93 4.27 2.23 -3.49
N ARG A 94 4.76 1.30 -4.31
CA ARG A 94 5.64 1.59 -5.44
C ARG A 94 4.92 2.24 -6.62
N TYR A 95 3.60 2.10 -6.72
CA TYR A 95 2.82 2.77 -7.76
C TYR A 95 2.53 4.23 -7.44
N ILE A 96 2.57 4.62 -6.17
CA ILE A 96 2.26 5.99 -5.74
C ILE A 96 3.41 6.93 -6.13
N GLN A 97 3.11 7.90 -6.99
CA GLN A 97 4.07 8.91 -7.46
C GLN A 97 3.66 10.33 -7.07
N GLU A 98 2.37 10.61 -7.05
CA GLU A 98 1.79 11.83 -6.50
C GLU A 98 0.92 11.41 -5.32
N ALA A 99 1.22 11.93 -4.12
CA ALA A 99 0.47 11.66 -2.90
C ALA A 99 -0.12 12.97 -2.37
N ASP A 100 -1.43 13.15 -2.51
CA ASP A 100 -2.18 14.22 -1.87
C ASP A 100 -2.75 13.73 -0.54
N CYS A 101 -2.07 14.09 0.55
CA CYS A 101 -2.43 13.70 1.90
C CYS A 101 -3.21 14.79 2.66
N VAL A 102 -3.57 15.90 2.02
CA VAL A 102 -4.17 17.08 2.68
C VAL A 102 -5.44 16.72 3.46
N LYS A 103 -6.26 15.83 2.91
CA LYS A 103 -7.59 15.48 3.44
C LYS A 103 -7.59 14.40 4.52
N ASP A 104 -6.44 13.89 4.94
CA ASP A 104 -6.38 12.79 5.92
C ASP A 104 -7.10 13.19 7.22
N SER A 105 -6.69 14.32 7.79
CA SER A 105 -7.22 14.87 9.05
C SER A 105 -8.71 15.22 8.97
N GLU A 106 -9.17 15.72 7.82
CA GLU A 106 -10.57 16.05 7.58
C GLU A 106 -11.46 14.81 7.51
N ILE A 107 -10.98 13.72 6.89
CA ILE A 107 -11.79 12.54 6.62
C ILE A 107 -11.81 11.59 7.82
N SER A 108 -10.74 11.56 8.62
CA SER A 108 -10.61 10.73 9.82
C SER A 108 -11.41 11.24 11.03
N THR A 109 -11.63 12.56 11.12
CA THR A 109 -12.19 13.18 12.33
C THR A 109 -13.69 12.92 12.49
N GLY A 110 -14.10 12.46 13.68
CA GLY A 110 -15.51 12.34 14.08
C GLY A 110 -16.22 11.09 13.55
N LYS A 111 -15.47 10.16 12.93
CA LYS A 111 -16.02 8.88 12.44
C LYS A 111 -15.49 7.73 13.30
N PRO A 112 -16.36 7.02 14.03
CA PRO A 112 -15.93 5.87 14.83
C PRO A 112 -15.40 4.73 13.96
N ARG A 113 -14.51 3.93 14.53
CA ARG A 113 -14.03 2.64 14.00
C ARG A 113 -15.21 1.65 13.99
N HIS A 114 -15.99 1.57 12.90
CA HIS A 114 -16.92 0.46 12.69
C HIS A 114 -16.16 -0.75 12.13
N PHE A 115 -15.68 -1.58 13.04
CA PHE A 115 -14.97 -2.78 12.64
C PHE A 115 -15.86 -3.97 12.37
N VAL A 116 -15.62 -4.59 11.21
CA VAL A 116 -15.52 -6.04 11.17
C VAL A 116 -14.04 -6.35 11.42
N THR A 117 -13.65 -6.54 12.68
CA THR A 117 -12.26 -6.80 13.09
C THR A 117 -11.87 -8.17 12.54
N ASP A 118 -11.13 -8.18 11.44
CA ASP A 118 -10.32 -9.33 11.07
C ASP A 118 -8.90 -9.08 11.59
N GLY A 119 -8.45 -9.88 12.55
CA GLY A 119 -7.12 -9.76 13.16
C GLY A 119 -5.97 -9.87 12.16
N SER A 120 -6.25 -10.32 10.93
CA SER A 120 -5.26 -10.47 9.84
C SER A 120 -4.61 -9.15 9.39
N HIS A 121 -5.32 -8.02 9.40
CA HIS A 121 -4.76 -6.71 9.01
C HIS A 121 -3.95 -6.09 10.13
N ASP A 122 -4.45 -6.14 11.36
CA ASP A 122 -3.68 -5.70 12.53
C ASP A 122 -2.39 -6.52 12.61
N GLU A 123 -2.44 -7.83 12.34
CA GLU A 123 -1.24 -8.66 12.24
C GLU A 123 -0.31 -8.23 11.09
N ALA A 124 -0.84 -7.95 9.89
CA ALA A 124 -0.04 -7.48 8.77
C ALA A 124 0.64 -6.13 9.07
N ILE A 125 -0.09 -5.19 9.71
CA ILE A 125 0.42 -3.88 10.13
C ILE A 125 1.46 -4.05 11.23
N MET A 126 1.20 -4.89 12.24
CA MET A 126 2.15 -5.19 13.31
C MET A 126 3.45 -5.77 12.75
N ARG A 127 3.36 -6.69 11.78
CA ARG A 127 4.54 -7.23 11.07
C ARG A 127 5.29 -6.13 10.30
N LEU A 128 4.55 -5.22 9.64
CA LEU A 128 5.14 -4.10 8.90
C LEU A 128 5.85 -3.12 9.84
N LEU A 129 5.23 -2.77 10.96
CA LEU A 129 5.81 -1.91 11.99
C LEU A 129 7.05 -2.54 12.64
N ALA A 130 6.96 -3.81 13.07
CA ALA A 130 8.09 -4.55 13.65
C ALA A 130 9.28 -4.70 12.68
N GLY A 131 8.99 -4.77 11.39
CA GLY A 131 9.98 -4.84 10.31
C GLY A 131 10.57 -3.50 9.88
N SER A 132 9.99 -2.38 10.30
CA SER A 132 10.40 -1.04 9.82
C SER A 132 11.84 -0.70 10.23
N ALA A 133 12.64 -0.31 9.25
CA ALA A 133 13.97 0.22 9.49
C ALA A 133 13.90 1.66 10.05
N ASP A 134 12.92 2.46 9.60
CA ASP A 134 12.75 3.86 10.01
C ASP A 134 12.44 3.97 11.51
N LEU A 135 11.52 3.13 12.02
CA LEU A 135 11.21 3.10 13.45
C LEU A 135 12.43 2.70 14.29
N LYS A 136 13.19 1.71 13.84
CA LYS A 136 14.43 1.28 14.51
C LYS A 136 15.49 2.38 14.49
N GLN A 137 15.63 3.10 13.38
CA GLN A 137 16.57 4.20 13.26
C GLN A 137 16.20 5.39 14.14
N ALA A 138 14.90 5.62 14.35
CA ALA A 138 14.37 6.64 15.25
C ALA A 138 14.34 6.23 16.73
N ASP A 139 14.83 5.02 17.07
CA ASP A 139 14.76 4.44 18.43
C ASP A 139 13.34 4.38 19.00
N LEU A 140 12.35 4.10 18.13
CA LEU A 140 10.94 3.99 18.50
C LEU A 140 10.53 2.51 18.66
N ASP A 141 9.91 2.18 19.78
CA ASP A 141 9.30 0.86 19.96
C ASP A 141 8.02 0.73 19.12
N TRP A 142 7.97 -0.28 18.27
CA TRP A 142 6.85 -0.47 17.35
C TRP A 142 5.53 -0.80 18.05
N ARG A 143 5.56 -1.39 19.27
CA ARG A 143 4.35 -1.73 20.02
C ARG A 143 3.75 -0.48 20.67
N GLU A 144 4.60 0.37 21.24
CA GLU A 144 4.19 1.68 21.75
C GLU A 144 3.64 2.54 20.60
N TYR A 145 4.35 2.57 19.47
CA TYR A 145 3.91 3.28 18.26
C TYR A 145 2.54 2.78 17.77
N TRP A 146 2.32 1.45 17.77
CA TRP A 146 1.04 0.84 17.42
C TRP A 146 -0.08 1.19 18.41
N ALA A 147 0.21 1.17 19.72
CA ALA A 147 -0.76 1.49 20.75
C ALA A 147 -1.33 2.91 20.59
N VAL A 148 -0.47 3.89 20.28
CA VAL A 148 -0.91 5.27 20.04
C VAL A 148 -1.78 5.37 18.78
N ILE A 149 -1.42 4.68 17.70
CA ILE A 149 -2.28 4.60 16.51
C ILE A 149 -3.66 4.03 16.88
N GLN A 150 -3.71 2.98 17.69
CA GLN A 150 -4.98 2.38 18.09
C GLN A 150 -5.84 3.32 18.93
N GLU A 151 -5.23 4.07 19.86
CA GLU A 151 -5.92 5.08 20.68
C GLU A 151 -6.55 6.17 19.80
N ASP A 152 -5.77 6.78 18.91
CA ASP A 152 -6.25 7.81 17.97
C ASP A 152 -7.46 7.32 17.16
N LEU A 153 -7.37 6.09 16.64
CA LEU A 153 -8.44 5.49 15.84
C LEU A 153 -9.68 5.14 16.65
N ASN A 154 -9.52 4.70 17.91
CA ASN A 154 -10.63 4.37 18.79
C ASN A 154 -11.41 5.62 19.18
N ASP A 155 -10.72 6.75 19.33
CA ASP A 155 -11.32 8.05 19.61
C ASP A 155 -11.87 8.76 18.36
N GLY A 156 -11.73 8.15 17.18
CA GLY A 156 -12.18 8.74 15.91
C GLY A 156 -11.44 10.04 15.58
N ARG A 157 -10.15 10.12 15.96
CA ARG A 157 -9.28 11.28 15.75
C ARG A 157 -8.27 10.99 14.65
N PHE A 158 -7.68 12.06 14.12
CA PHE A 158 -6.58 11.97 13.18
C PHE A 158 -5.33 11.40 13.87
N SER A 159 -4.73 10.34 13.29
CA SER A 159 -3.50 9.76 13.81
C SER A 159 -2.27 10.26 13.06
N GLN A 160 -1.52 11.16 13.70
CA GLN A 160 -0.24 11.63 13.19
C GLN A 160 0.78 10.49 13.02
N HIS A 161 0.73 9.49 13.91
CA HIS A 161 1.60 8.32 13.85
C HIS A 161 1.31 7.46 12.61
N ALA A 162 0.04 7.24 12.29
CA ALA A 162 -0.32 6.53 11.07
C ALA A 162 0.09 7.32 9.82
N ALA A 163 -0.11 8.64 9.81
CA ALA A 163 0.28 9.51 8.69
C ALA A 163 1.80 9.51 8.48
N ALA A 164 2.58 9.73 9.55
CA ALA A 164 4.04 9.73 9.48
C ALA A 164 4.57 8.37 9.00
N PHE A 165 4.03 7.27 9.51
CA PHE A 165 4.44 5.93 9.09
C PHE A 165 4.06 5.63 7.63
N ALA A 166 2.88 6.06 7.18
CA ALA A 166 2.47 5.89 5.79
C ALA A 166 3.48 6.53 4.83
N LEU A 167 4.03 7.71 5.16
CA LEU A 167 5.01 8.41 4.33
C LEU A 167 6.32 7.64 4.18
N THR A 168 6.75 6.90 5.20
CA THR A 168 8.00 6.11 5.11
C THR A 168 7.87 4.91 4.16
N LEU A 169 6.63 4.51 3.84
CA LEU A 169 6.35 3.38 2.97
C LEU A 169 6.32 3.74 1.48
N LEU A 170 6.47 5.02 1.09
CA LEU A 170 6.22 5.50 -0.27
C LEU A 170 7.52 5.82 -1.06
N PRO A 171 8.23 4.81 -1.59
CA PRO A 171 9.58 4.98 -2.14
C PRO A 171 9.64 5.80 -3.44
N ASN A 172 8.53 5.92 -4.17
CA ASN A 172 8.49 6.49 -5.52
C ASN A 172 7.74 7.83 -5.60
N VAL A 173 7.38 8.42 -4.45
CA VAL A 173 6.68 9.72 -4.40
C VAL A 173 7.60 10.84 -4.90
N LYS A 174 7.09 11.61 -5.84
CA LYS A 174 7.73 12.78 -6.47
C LYS A 174 7.05 14.08 -6.08
N PHE A 175 5.74 14.03 -5.80
CA PHE A 175 4.94 15.17 -5.38
C PHE A 175 4.14 14.79 -4.14
N LEU A 176 4.24 15.61 -3.10
CA LEU A 176 3.60 15.40 -1.82
C LEU A 176 2.80 16.64 -1.42
N GLY A 177 1.51 16.48 -1.22
CA GLY A 177 0.63 17.49 -0.61
C GLY A 177 0.41 17.16 0.87
N LEU A 178 0.73 18.11 1.75
CA LEU A 178 0.45 18.04 3.20
C LEU A 178 -0.37 19.27 3.60
N SER A 179 -1.22 19.13 4.62
CA SER A 179 -1.98 20.23 5.23
C SER A 179 -1.19 20.98 6.30
#